data_AF-A0A8T7K2E4-F1
#
_entry.id   AF-A0A8T7K2E4-F1
#
_cell.length_a   1.000
_cell.length_b   1.000
_cell.length_c   1.000
_cell.angle_alpha   90.00
_cell.angle_beta   90.00
_cell.angle_gamma   90.00
#
_symmetry.space_group_name_H-M   'P 1'
#
loop_
_entity.id
_entity.type
_entity.pdbx_description
1 polymer ?
#
loop_
_entity_poly.entity_id
_entity_poly.type
_entity_poly.pdbx_seq_one_letter_code
_entity_poly.pdbx_strand_id
1 'polypeptide(L)'
;VEEGQKQELIRLIPEQHFTQPPPRYSEASLVKALEENGIGRPSTYAPTISTIQQRGYVVREEKRLVPTDIGIQVNDLMTQYFPEVVDLNFTAHMEEDLDKIAEGGMAWTEAIREFYEPFSEDVKKAQAEMPVSKSEPEPIGRKCPEDGGELVIRYGRFGKFISCANFPTCRYTEPWLEKIGVTCPKDGGDMVERRTRKGRAFYGCANYPNCDFTTWKKPLVKPCPKCNGLLVIANKREAQCTNCSENFLLEEVVPESA
;
A
#
# COMPACT_ATOMS: atom_id res chain seq x y z
N VAL A 1 14.66 40.48 -29.45
CA VAL A 1 14.01 39.62 -30.46
C VAL A 1 12.84 40.41 -30.99
N GLU A 2 12.78 40.63 -32.29
CA GLU A 2 11.67 41.34 -32.95
C GLU A 2 10.85 40.36 -33.80
N GLU A 3 9.57 40.68 -34.00
CA GLU A 3 8.69 39.86 -34.83
C GLU A 3 9.26 39.77 -36.26
N GLY A 4 9.45 38.54 -36.77
CA GLY A 4 10.09 38.30 -38.07
C GLY A 4 11.62 38.18 -38.04
N GLN A 5 12.28 38.35 -36.89
CA GLN A 5 13.73 38.17 -36.78
C GLN A 5 14.13 36.70 -36.97
N LYS A 6 14.87 36.41 -38.05
CA LYS A 6 15.40 35.07 -38.36
C LYS A 6 16.31 34.56 -37.24
N GLN A 7 16.09 33.32 -36.81
CA GLN A 7 16.89 32.63 -35.81
C GLN A 7 17.68 31.48 -36.46
N GLU A 8 18.91 31.28 -36.01
CA GLU A 8 19.72 30.13 -36.40
C GLU A 8 19.51 28.98 -35.41
N LEU A 9 19.15 27.81 -35.94
CA LEU A 9 18.98 26.61 -35.13
C LEU A 9 20.36 26.12 -34.67
N ILE A 10 20.62 26.22 -33.36
CA ILE A 10 21.89 25.77 -32.77
C ILE A 10 21.90 24.24 -32.59
N ARG A 11 20.84 23.67 -31.98
CA ARG A 11 20.75 22.24 -31.68
C ARG A 11 19.30 21.78 -31.48
N LEU A 12 18.99 20.56 -31.92
CA LEU A 12 17.78 19.83 -31.52
C LEU A 12 18.15 18.80 -30.44
N ILE A 13 17.43 18.81 -29.32
CA ILE A 13 17.60 17.83 -28.24
C ILE A 13 16.30 17.01 -28.17
N PRO A 14 16.25 15.84 -28.83
CA PRO A 14 15.09 14.97 -28.69
C PRO A 14 15.09 14.35 -27.29
N GLU A 15 14.01 14.53 -26.54
CA GLU A 15 13.80 13.90 -25.24
C GLU A 15 12.54 13.04 -25.29
N GLN A 16 12.63 11.83 -24.73
CA GLN A 16 11.49 10.94 -24.56
C GLN A 16 10.90 11.14 -23.17
N HIS A 17 9.57 11.23 -23.11
CA HIS A 17 8.83 11.34 -21.86
C HIS A 17 7.73 10.27 -21.78
N PHE A 18 7.38 9.92 -20.56
CA PHE A 18 6.28 9.01 -20.24
C PHE A 18 5.24 9.74 -19.41
N THR A 19 3.97 9.34 -19.57
CA THR A 19 2.90 9.79 -18.68
C THR A 19 3.13 9.21 -17.29
N GLN A 20 3.15 10.07 -16.28
CA GLN A 20 3.25 9.63 -14.91
C GLN A 20 1.86 9.45 -14.31
N PRO A 21 1.62 8.39 -13.53
CA PRO A 21 0.38 8.28 -12.79
C PRO A 21 0.26 9.41 -11.76
N PRO A 22 -0.97 9.73 -11.30
CA PRO A 22 -1.16 10.69 -10.23
C PRO A 22 -0.30 10.33 -9.01
N PRO A 23 0.39 11.31 -8.40
CA PRO A 23 1.22 11.05 -7.25
C PRO A 23 0.34 10.66 -6.06
N ARG A 24 0.76 9.61 -5.32
CA ARG A 24 0.11 9.27 -4.05
C ARG A 24 0.17 10.44 -3.06
N TYR A 25 -0.79 10.49 -2.14
CA TYR A 25 -0.79 11.49 -1.09
C TYR A 25 0.40 11.32 -0.14
N SER A 26 1.04 12.43 0.23
CA SER A 26 1.77 12.56 1.50
C SER A 26 0.78 12.94 2.61
N GLU A 27 1.24 12.92 3.86
CA GLU A 27 0.42 13.42 4.98
C GLU A 27 -0.04 14.86 4.74
N ALA A 28 0.86 15.75 4.30
CA ALA A 28 0.53 17.15 4.02
C ALA A 28 -0.46 17.32 2.87
N SER A 29 -0.31 16.58 1.76
CA SER A 29 -1.26 16.68 0.65
C SER A 29 -2.60 16.04 0.99
N LEU A 30 -2.63 15.03 1.88
CA LEU A 30 -3.89 14.48 2.37
C LEU A 30 -4.61 15.47 3.28
N VAL A 31 -3.90 16.13 4.20
CA VAL A 31 -4.48 17.22 5.03
C VAL A 31 -5.07 18.30 4.12
N LYS A 32 -4.32 18.74 3.10
CA LYS A 32 -4.79 19.73 2.14
C LYS A 32 -6.05 19.26 1.41
N ALA A 33 -6.10 18.01 0.98
CA ALA A 33 -7.28 17.45 0.31
C ALA A 33 -8.49 17.36 1.26
N LEU A 34 -8.28 16.99 2.53
CA LEU A 34 -9.35 16.98 3.55
C LEU A 34 -9.90 18.39 3.77
N GLU A 35 -9.02 19.38 3.92
CA GLU A 35 -9.39 20.81 4.06
C GLU A 35 -10.15 21.34 2.84
N GLU A 36 -9.70 21.04 1.62
CA GLU A 36 -10.36 21.45 0.37
C GLU A 36 -11.76 20.84 0.22
N ASN A 37 -12.01 19.69 0.84
CA ASN A 37 -13.32 19.03 0.85
C ASN A 37 -14.14 19.33 2.12
N GLY A 38 -13.68 20.22 3.01
CA GLY A 38 -14.39 20.56 4.25
C GLY A 38 -14.41 19.45 5.31
N ILE A 39 -13.59 18.42 5.16
CA ILE A 39 -13.56 17.25 6.03
C ILE A 39 -12.53 17.42 7.13
N GLY A 40 -12.97 17.39 8.39
CA GLY A 40 -12.13 17.55 9.55
C GLY A 40 -11.77 19.00 9.88
N ARG A 41 -10.97 19.17 10.94
CA ARG A 41 -10.57 20.46 11.53
C ARG A 41 -9.10 20.41 11.94
N PRO A 42 -8.45 21.54 12.25
CA PRO A 42 -7.05 21.56 12.72
C PRO A 42 -6.77 20.61 13.89
N SER A 43 -7.77 20.34 14.71
CA SER A 43 -7.72 19.39 15.83
C SER A 43 -7.80 17.91 15.41
N THR A 44 -8.34 17.59 14.23
CA THR A 44 -8.63 16.19 13.80
C THR A 44 -7.76 15.70 12.65
N TYR A 45 -7.06 16.57 11.92
CA TYR A 45 -6.19 16.15 10.80
C TYR A 45 -5.10 15.14 11.21
N ALA A 46 -4.28 15.49 12.20
CA ALA A 46 -3.21 14.60 12.66
C ALA A 46 -3.75 13.32 13.34
N PRO A 47 -4.77 13.38 14.21
CA PRO A 47 -5.41 12.18 14.76
C PRO A 47 -6.00 11.25 13.69
N THR A 48 -6.63 11.77 12.65
CA THR A 48 -7.20 10.97 11.56
C THR A 48 -6.12 10.18 10.83
N ILE A 49 -5.05 10.87 10.41
CA ILE A 49 -3.90 10.27 9.73
C ILE A 49 -3.20 9.22 10.61
N SER A 50 -3.09 9.49 11.91
CA SER A 50 -2.54 8.54 12.88
C SER A 50 -3.42 7.30 13.00
N THR A 51 -4.75 7.48 13.07
CA THR A 51 -5.71 6.40 13.27
C THR A 51 -5.74 5.43 12.10
N ILE A 52 -5.82 5.94 10.86
CA ILE A 52 -5.85 5.07 9.66
C ILE A 52 -4.53 4.29 9.48
N GLN A 53 -3.40 4.85 9.93
CA GLN A 53 -2.12 4.14 9.94
C GLN A 53 -2.05 3.10 11.05
N GLN A 54 -2.48 3.43 12.27
CA GLN A 54 -2.47 2.52 13.42
C GLN A 54 -3.38 1.31 13.21
N ARG A 55 -4.53 1.50 12.55
CA ARG A 55 -5.45 0.42 12.18
C ARG A 55 -4.99 -0.40 10.98
N GLY A 56 -3.92 0.03 10.30
CA GLY A 56 -3.35 -0.70 9.17
C GLY A 56 -4.15 -0.58 7.88
N TYR A 57 -5.04 0.42 7.74
CA TYR A 57 -5.72 0.70 6.48
C TYR A 57 -4.77 1.34 5.45
N VAL A 58 -3.78 2.07 5.93
CA VAL A 58 -2.78 2.75 5.12
C VAL A 58 -1.40 2.57 5.74
N VAL A 59 -0.39 2.37 4.89
CA VAL A 59 1.02 2.34 5.29
C VAL A 59 1.79 3.49 4.67
N ARG A 60 2.87 3.91 5.34
CA ARG A 60 3.76 4.96 4.87
C ARG A 60 5.00 4.38 4.19
N GLU A 61 5.12 4.61 2.90
CA GLU A 61 6.24 4.16 2.06
C GLU A 61 6.85 5.37 1.35
N GLU A 62 8.16 5.59 1.51
CA GLU A 62 8.86 6.74 0.89
C GLU A 62 8.17 8.10 1.13
N LYS A 63 7.59 8.30 2.33
CA LYS A 63 6.80 9.49 2.71
C LYS A 63 5.47 9.67 1.95
N ARG A 64 5.00 8.62 1.27
CA ARG A 64 3.69 8.52 0.63
C ARG A 64 2.82 7.53 1.38
N LEU A 65 1.51 7.78 1.35
CA LEU A 65 0.47 6.94 1.93
C LEU A 65 0.02 5.94 0.86
N VAL A 66 0.05 4.65 1.20
CA VAL A 66 -0.34 3.55 0.33
C VAL A 66 -1.46 2.76 1.02
N PRO A 67 -2.62 2.56 0.39
CA PRO A 67 -3.69 1.75 0.97
C PRO A 67 -3.24 0.28 1.06
N THR A 68 -3.65 -0.41 2.12
CA THR A 68 -3.44 -1.86 2.27
C THR A 68 -4.63 -2.63 1.71
N ASP A 69 -4.48 -3.94 1.51
CA ASP A 69 -5.58 -4.81 1.09
C ASP A 69 -6.79 -4.71 2.04
N ILE A 70 -6.54 -4.63 3.36
CA ILE A 70 -7.58 -4.44 4.36
C ILE A 70 -8.24 -3.07 4.21
N GLY A 71 -7.45 -2.02 3.98
CA GLY A 71 -7.98 -0.67 3.75
C GLY A 71 -8.89 -0.60 2.54
N ILE A 72 -8.50 -1.25 1.43
CA ILE A 72 -9.30 -1.34 0.21
C ILE A 72 -10.58 -2.12 0.49
N GLN A 73 -10.47 -3.32 1.06
CA GLN A 73 -11.63 -4.16 1.35
C GLN A 73 -12.65 -3.48 2.28
N VAL A 74 -12.18 -2.81 3.33
CA VAL A 74 -13.06 -2.06 4.23
C VAL A 74 -13.70 -0.90 3.50
N ASN A 75 -12.95 -0.15 2.69
CA ASN A 75 -13.50 0.94 1.90
C ASN A 75 -14.59 0.46 0.94
N ASP A 76 -14.35 -0.64 0.20
CA ASP A 76 -15.31 -1.18 -0.75
C ASP A 76 -16.62 -1.61 -0.07
N LEU A 77 -16.52 -2.26 1.09
CA LEU A 77 -17.70 -2.60 1.90
C LEU A 77 -18.43 -1.35 2.39
N MET A 78 -17.70 -0.34 2.86
CA MET A 78 -18.32 0.91 3.34
C MET A 78 -19.00 1.67 2.19
N THR A 79 -18.40 1.75 1.02
CA THR A 79 -19.02 2.39 -0.16
C THR A 79 -20.23 1.61 -0.67
N GLN A 80 -20.24 0.28 -0.52
CA GLN A 80 -21.36 -0.55 -0.95
C GLN A 80 -22.58 -0.44 0.00
N TYR A 81 -22.35 -0.49 1.32
CA TYR A 81 -23.44 -0.59 2.30
C TYR A 81 -23.77 0.72 3.02
N PHE A 82 -22.85 1.69 3.02
CA PHE A 82 -23.01 2.98 3.69
C PHE A 82 -22.59 4.16 2.78
N PRO A 83 -23.08 4.24 1.52
CA PRO A 83 -22.63 5.23 0.55
C PRO A 83 -22.86 6.67 1.00
N GLU A 84 -23.98 6.95 1.69
CA GLU A 84 -24.27 8.29 2.22
C GLU A 84 -23.30 8.69 3.34
N VAL A 85 -22.93 7.75 4.21
CA VAL A 85 -22.06 8.03 5.37
C VAL A 85 -20.61 8.31 4.94
N VAL A 86 -20.13 7.63 3.89
CA VAL A 86 -18.77 7.83 3.37
C VAL A 86 -18.68 8.86 2.25
N ASP A 87 -19.80 9.49 1.89
CA ASP A 87 -19.79 10.60 0.95
C ASP A 87 -19.03 11.80 1.53
N LEU A 88 -18.27 12.47 0.67
CA LEU A 88 -17.45 13.61 1.07
C LEU A 88 -18.33 14.78 1.53
N ASN A 89 -19.44 15.04 0.82
CA ASN A 89 -20.33 16.14 1.17
C ASN A 89 -21.03 15.85 2.48
N PHE A 90 -21.53 14.63 2.69
CA PHE A 90 -22.14 14.25 3.97
C PHE A 90 -21.19 14.49 5.15
N THR A 91 -19.93 14.04 5.01
CA THR A 91 -18.92 14.22 6.06
C THR A 91 -18.64 15.71 6.32
N ALA A 92 -18.56 16.53 5.28
CA ALA A 92 -18.36 17.97 5.41
C ALA A 92 -19.55 18.68 6.10
N HIS A 93 -20.80 18.32 5.72
CA HIS A 93 -22.00 18.88 6.34
C HIS A 93 -22.08 18.54 7.83
N MET A 94 -21.72 17.31 8.22
CA MET A 94 -21.68 16.93 9.63
C MET A 94 -20.70 17.82 10.43
N GLU A 95 -19.54 18.16 9.87
CA GLU A 95 -18.59 19.07 10.53
C GLU A 95 -19.15 20.50 10.64
N GLU A 96 -19.88 20.99 9.63
CA GLU A 96 -20.59 22.28 9.69
C GLU A 96 -21.69 22.28 10.77
N ASP A 97 -22.42 21.19 10.93
CA ASP A 97 -23.46 21.08 11.97
C ASP A 97 -22.86 21.06 13.37
N LEU A 98 -21.69 20.42 13.54
CA LEU A 98 -20.93 20.49 14.80
C LEU A 98 -20.47 21.92 15.12
N ASP A 99 -20.06 22.69 14.11
CA ASP A 99 -19.73 24.11 14.28
C ASP A 99 -20.98 24.94 14.66
N LYS A 100 -22.13 24.72 14.00
CA LYS A 100 -23.41 25.37 14.37
C LYS A 100 -23.81 25.06 15.80
N ILE A 101 -23.59 23.83 16.27
CA ILE A 101 -23.84 23.46 17.67
C ILE A 101 -22.93 24.25 18.62
N ALA A 102 -21.63 24.36 18.29
CA ALA A 102 -20.68 25.12 19.10
C ALA A 102 -21.01 26.62 19.17
N GLU A 103 -21.58 27.18 18.10
CA GLU A 103 -22.05 28.57 18.02
C GLU A 103 -23.44 28.79 18.62
N GLY A 104 -24.15 27.72 18.98
CA GLY A 104 -25.51 27.76 19.52
C GLY A 104 -26.62 27.94 18.46
N GLY A 105 -26.30 27.77 17.18
CA GLY A 105 -27.23 27.83 16.05
C GLY A 105 -28.02 26.53 15.81
N MET A 106 -27.67 25.43 16.48
CA MET A 106 -28.35 24.14 16.37
C MET A 106 -28.31 23.37 17.69
N ALA A 107 -29.37 22.62 18.00
CA ALA A 107 -29.37 21.72 19.15
C ALA A 107 -28.66 20.41 18.81
N TRP A 108 -27.69 19.98 19.63
CA TRP A 108 -26.93 18.75 19.36
C TRP A 108 -27.81 17.49 19.23
N THR A 109 -28.95 17.45 19.93
CA THR A 109 -29.89 16.32 19.84
C THR A 109 -30.59 16.23 18.49
N GLU A 110 -30.72 17.35 17.78
CA GLU A 110 -31.30 17.42 16.44
C GLU A 110 -30.34 16.79 15.43
N ALA A 111 -29.09 17.27 15.38
CA ALA A 111 -28.04 16.72 14.51
C ALA A 111 -27.84 15.20 14.70
N ILE A 112 -27.80 14.73 15.96
CA ILE A 112 -27.65 13.30 16.24
C ILE A 112 -28.88 12.51 15.77
N ARG A 113 -30.10 13.06 15.89
CA ARG A 113 -31.31 12.38 15.43
C ARG A 113 -31.31 12.27 13.90
N GLU A 114 -31.00 13.37 13.22
CA GLU A 114 -30.93 13.42 11.75
C GLU A 114 -29.93 12.42 11.18
N PHE A 115 -28.79 12.23 11.85
CA PHE A 115 -27.84 11.18 11.47
C PHE A 115 -28.32 9.77 11.84
N TYR A 116 -28.73 9.56 13.09
CA TYR A 116 -28.87 8.22 13.65
C TYR A 116 -30.10 7.47 13.11
N GLU A 117 -31.21 8.16 12.86
CA GLU A 117 -32.42 7.53 12.35
C GLU A 117 -32.18 6.79 11.01
N PRO A 118 -31.67 7.43 9.94
CA PRO A 118 -31.34 6.74 8.70
C PRO A 118 -30.19 5.74 8.87
N PHE A 119 -29.13 6.11 9.59
CA PHE A 119 -27.98 5.24 9.81
C PHE A 119 -28.38 3.91 10.48
N SER A 120 -29.30 3.94 11.44
CA SER A 120 -29.75 2.74 12.15
C SER A 120 -30.46 1.75 11.23
N GLU A 121 -31.20 2.23 10.23
CA GLU A 121 -31.84 1.39 9.22
C GLU A 121 -30.82 0.78 8.26
N ASP A 122 -29.82 1.56 7.86
CA ASP A 122 -28.75 1.05 7.01
C ASP A 122 -27.89 0.00 7.72
N VAL A 123 -27.64 0.18 9.02
CA VAL A 123 -26.99 -0.85 9.84
C VAL A 123 -27.81 -2.14 9.89
N LYS A 124 -29.15 -2.06 10.01
CA LYS A 124 -30.00 -3.27 10.00
C LYS A 124 -29.93 -3.99 8.65
N LYS A 125 -29.99 -3.24 7.54
CA LYS A 125 -29.84 -3.81 6.19
C LYS A 125 -28.47 -4.45 6.01
N ALA A 126 -27.40 -3.74 6.38
CA ALA A 126 -26.05 -4.25 6.31
C ALA A 126 -25.87 -5.50 7.17
N GLN A 127 -26.43 -5.56 8.38
CA GLN A 127 -26.35 -6.79 9.20
C GLN A 127 -27.03 -8.00 8.55
N ALA A 128 -28.09 -7.79 7.76
CA ALA A 128 -28.83 -8.86 7.09
C ALA A 128 -28.18 -9.28 5.75
N GLU A 129 -27.65 -8.32 5.00
CA GLU A 129 -27.22 -8.52 3.61
C GLU A 129 -25.69 -8.55 3.46
N MET A 130 -24.96 -7.88 4.34
CA MET A 130 -23.50 -7.82 4.25
C MET A 130 -22.95 -9.22 4.43
N PRO A 131 -22.20 -9.73 3.44
CA PRO A 131 -21.64 -11.06 3.54
C PRO A 131 -20.80 -11.11 4.81
N VAL A 132 -21.08 -12.07 5.68
CA VAL A 132 -20.14 -12.47 6.72
C VAL A 132 -19.01 -13.16 5.98
N SER A 133 -18.17 -12.33 5.34
CA SER A 133 -16.89 -12.71 4.79
C SER A 133 -16.03 -13.08 5.99
N LYS A 134 -16.23 -14.30 6.51
CA LYS A 134 -15.09 -15.19 6.61
C LYS A 134 -14.65 -15.32 5.16
N SER A 135 -13.82 -14.38 4.69
CA SER A 135 -13.07 -14.54 3.47
C SER A 135 -12.46 -15.91 3.64
N GLU A 136 -13.00 -16.90 2.94
CA GLU A 136 -12.51 -18.27 3.09
C GLU A 136 -11.03 -18.14 2.78
N PRO A 137 -10.18 -18.39 3.77
CA PRO A 137 -8.78 -18.09 3.63
C PRO A 137 -8.27 -18.75 2.35
N GLU A 138 -7.73 -17.97 1.41
CA GLU A 138 -7.40 -18.50 0.08
C GLU A 138 -6.46 -19.69 0.23
N PRO A 139 -6.83 -20.89 -0.29
CA PRO A 139 -6.00 -22.07 -0.16
C PRO A 139 -4.75 -21.89 -1.01
N ILE A 140 -3.57 -22.09 -0.42
CA ILE A 140 -2.29 -21.92 -1.13
C ILE A 140 -1.95 -23.14 -2.00
N GLY A 141 -2.80 -24.18 -1.98
CA GLY A 141 -2.56 -25.45 -2.66
C GLY A 141 -1.47 -26.33 -2.02
N ARG A 142 -1.01 -26.01 -0.81
CA ARG A 142 -0.06 -26.83 -0.04
C ARG A 142 -0.71 -27.35 1.24
N LYS A 143 -0.24 -28.53 1.67
CA LYS A 143 -0.68 -29.14 2.93
C LYS A 143 0.19 -28.68 4.09
N CYS A 144 -0.44 -28.54 5.25
CA CYS A 144 0.20 -28.21 6.50
C CYS A 144 1.16 -29.35 6.90
N PRO A 145 2.41 -29.05 7.29
CA PRO A 145 3.37 -30.07 7.68
C PRO A 145 3.06 -30.72 9.04
N GLU A 146 2.20 -30.11 9.87
CA GLU A 146 1.85 -30.64 11.20
C GLU A 146 0.66 -31.60 11.18
N ASP A 147 -0.40 -31.29 10.43
CA ASP A 147 -1.66 -32.05 10.45
C ASP A 147 -2.14 -32.49 9.05
N GLY A 148 -1.41 -32.14 7.99
CA GLY A 148 -1.80 -32.45 6.61
C GLY A 148 -3.03 -31.69 6.10
N GLY A 149 -3.57 -30.75 6.89
CA GLY A 149 -4.69 -29.90 6.53
C GLY A 149 -4.33 -28.89 5.44
N GLU A 150 -5.31 -28.15 4.92
CA GLU A 150 -5.05 -27.11 3.93
C GLU A 150 -4.39 -25.88 4.59
N LEU A 151 -3.37 -25.35 3.92
CA LEU A 151 -2.78 -24.07 4.30
C LEU A 151 -3.49 -22.94 3.57
N VAL A 152 -3.71 -21.86 4.31
CA VAL A 152 -4.53 -20.76 3.84
C VAL A 152 -3.95 -19.40 4.19
N ILE A 153 -4.23 -18.39 3.37
CA ILE A 153 -3.78 -17.02 3.58
C ILE A 153 -4.71 -16.32 4.57
N ARG A 154 -4.13 -15.75 5.63
CA ARG A 154 -4.82 -14.88 6.59
C ARG A 154 -4.11 -13.54 6.69
N TYR A 155 -4.87 -12.54 7.12
CA TYR A 155 -4.37 -11.19 7.34
C TYR A 155 -4.24 -10.94 8.83
N GLY A 156 -3.06 -10.49 9.26
CA GLY A 156 -2.75 -10.16 10.64
C GLY A 156 -2.12 -8.77 10.76
N ARG A 157 -1.73 -8.39 11.98
CA ARG A 157 -1.09 -7.10 12.27
C ARG A 157 0.14 -6.80 11.41
N PHE A 158 0.86 -7.84 10.98
CA PHE A 158 2.11 -7.72 10.23
C PHE A 158 1.93 -7.96 8.71
N GLY A 159 0.69 -7.99 8.22
CA GLY A 159 0.35 -8.28 6.83
C GLY A 159 -0.16 -9.70 6.64
N LYS A 160 -0.16 -10.15 5.39
CA LYS A 160 -0.54 -11.52 5.01
C LYS A 160 0.43 -12.55 5.59
N PHE A 161 -0.12 -13.65 6.09
CA PHE A 161 0.62 -14.80 6.59
C PHE A 161 -0.14 -16.08 6.23
N ILE A 162 0.55 -17.20 6.22
CA ILE A 162 -0.05 -18.50 5.96
C ILE A 162 -0.33 -19.17 7.30
N SER A 163 -1.50 -19.79 7.43
CA SER A 163 -1.88 -20.57 8.61
C SER A 163 -2.60 -21.84 8.23
N CYS A 164 -2.61 -22.84 9.12
CA CYS A 164 -3.45 -24.02 8.91
C CYS A 164 -4.94 -23.65 8.97
N ALA A 165 -5.73 -24.16 8.02
CA ALA A 165 -7.19 -24.02 7.99
C ALA A 165 -7.84 -24.59 9.27
N ASN A 166 -7.26 -25.66 9.83
CA ASN A 166 -7.74 -26.34 11.04
C ASN A 166 -7.44 -25.60 12.36
N PHE A 167 -7.03 -24.33 12.33
CA PHE A 167 -6.91 -23.52 13.55
C PHE A 167 -8.27 -23.42 14.27
N PRO A 168 -8.36 -23.61 15.61
CA PRO A 168 -7.27 -23.58 16.61
C PRO A 168 -6.62 -24.93 16.93
N THR A 169 -7.07 -26.02 16.32
CA THR A 169 -6.56 -27.39 16.54
C THR A 169 -5.12 -27.55 16.07
N CYS A 170 -4.78 -26.99 14.90
CA CYS A 170 -3.41 -26.83 14.44
C CYS A 170 -3.02 -25.35 14.48
N ARG A 171 -1.89 -25.02 15.12
CA ARG A 171 -1.40 -23.64 15.31
C ARG A 171 -0.23 -23.29 14.39
N TYR A 172 0.01 -24.11 13.36
CA TYR A 172 1.03 -23.84 12.37
C TYR A 172 0.77 -22.50 11.66
N THR A 173 1.78 -21.63 11.69
CA THR A 173 1.80 -20.37 10.95
C THR A 173 3.17 -20.17 10.32
N GLU A 174 3.19 -19.63 9.11
CA GLU A 174 4.42 -19.23 8.43
C GLU A 174 4.24 -17.83 7.81
N PRO A 175 5.31 -17.01 7.75
CA PRO A 175 5.23 -15.70 7.11
C PRO A 175 5.03 -15.87 5.61
N TRP A 176 4.17 -15.05 5.02
CA TRP A 176 4.11 -14.95 3.57
C TRP A 176 5.38 -14.26 3.06
N LEU A 177 6.19 -14.99 2.29
CA LEU A 177 7.41 -14.45 1.69
C LEU A 177 7.10 -13.99 0.27
N GLU A 178 7.10 -12.67 0.03
CA GLU A 178 7.00 -12.12 -1.32
C GLU A 178 8.28 -12.39 -2.10
N LYS A 179 8.25 -13.42 -2.95
CA LYS A 179 9.34 -13.75 -3.84
C LYS A 179 9.43 -12.69 -4.93
N ILE A 180 10.59 -12.05 -5.04
CA ILE A 180 10.84 -11.01 -6.05
C ILE A 180 11.29 -11.57 -7.41
N GLY A 181 11.33 -12.91 -7.56
CA GLY A 181 11.77 -13.57 -8.80
C GLY A 181 13.26 -13.47 -9.07
N VAL A 182 14.06 -13.09 -8.07
CA VAL A 182 15.52 -12.97 -8.18
C VAL A 182 16.19 -14.09 -7.41
N THR A 183 17.19 -14.74 -8.00
CA THR A 183 17.95 -15.80 -7.34
C THR A 183 19.04 -15.22 -6.44
N CYS A 184 19.22 -15.81 -5.27
CA CYS A 184 20.25 -15.45 -4.32
C CYS A 184 21.64 -15.81 -4.88
N PRO A 185 22.62 -14.89 -4.84
CA PRO A 185 23.95 -15.13 -5.39
C PRO A 185 24.79 -16.11 -4.54
N LYS A 186 24.39 -16.42 -3.30
CA LYS A 186 25.14 -17.34 -2.43
C LYS A 186 24.72 -18.81 -2.59
N ASP A 187 23.43 -19.08 -2.65
CA ASP A 187 22.88 -20.44 -2.59
C ASP A 187 21.90 -20.75 -3.74
N GLY A 188 21.65 -19.79 -4.65
CA GLY A 188 20.67 -19.94 -5.72
C GLY A 188 19.21 -19.98 -5.26
N GLY A 189 18.94 -19.76 -3.97
CA GLY A 189 17.59 -19.74 -3.41
C GLY A 189 16.78 -18.52 -3.87
N ASP A 190 15.47 -18.53 -3.63
CA ASP A 190 14.63 -17.37 -3.95
C ASP A 190 14.95 -16.18 -3.03
N MET A 191 15.05 -14.97 -3.60
CA MET A 191 15.09 -13.74 -2.82
C MET A 191 13.68 -13.29 -2.45
N VAL A 192 13.53 -12.81 -1.22
CA VAL A 192 12.26 -12.39 -0.64
C VAL A 192 12.37 -10.99 -0.07
N GLU A 193 11.31 -10.20 -0.23
CA GLU A 193 11.19 -8.90 0.44
C GLU A 193 10.78 -9.10 1.91
N ARG A 194 11.47 -8.43 2.82
CA ARG A 194 11.21 -8.43 4.26
C ARG A 194 11.21 -7.00 4.77
N ARG A 195 10.53 -6.76 5.90
CA ARG A 195 10.50 -5.45 6.55
C ARG A 195 11.09 -5.53 7.95
N THR A 196 11.89 -4.53 8.31
CA THR A 196 12.37 -4.36 9.69
C THR A 196 11.23 -3.95 10.62
N ARG A 197 11.44 -4.04 11.94
CA ARG A 197 10.48 -3.53 12.95
C ARG A 197 10.12 -2.04 12.76
N LYS A 198 11.01 -1.26 12.12
CA LYS A 198 10.81 0.16 11.79
C LYS A 198 10.19 0.38 10.40
N GLY A 199 9.75 -0.68 9.71
CA GLY A 199 9.09 -0.61 8.41
C GLY A 199 10.03 -0.47 7.20
N ARG A 200 11.34 -0.35 7.40
CA ARG A 200 12.32 -0.31 6.28
C ARG A 200 12.37 -1.67 5.58
N ALA A 201 12.13 -1.69 4.28
CA ALA A 201 12.26 -2.87 3.43
C ALA A 201 13.73 -3.28 3.25
N PHE A 202 13.96 -4.59 3.20
CA PHE A 202 15.22 -5.22 2.85
C PHE A 202 14.95 -6.54 2.14
N TYR A 203 15.91 -7.00 1.35
CA TYR A 203 15.78 -8.20 0.54
C TYR A 203 16.74 -9.25 1.07
N GLY A 204 16.26 -10.45 1.36
CA GLY A 204 17.09 -11.53 1.90
C GLY A 204 16.78 -12.86 1.21
N CYS A 205 17.66 -13.84 1.40
CA CYS A 205 17.39 -15.18 0.90
C CYS A 205 16.22 -15.84 1.68
N ALA A 206 15.34 -16.54 0.96
CA ALA A 206 14.25 -17.32 1.54
C ALA A 206 14.76 -18.42 2.47
N ASN A 207 15.95 -18.97 2.19
CA ASN A 207 16.55 -20.09 2.92
C ASN A 207 17.19 -19.71 4.26
N TYR A 208 17.04 -18.47 4.74
CA TYR A 208 17.49 -18.09 6.09
C TYR A 208 16.84 -19.02 7.15
N PRO A 209 17.59 -19.57 8.12
CA PRO A 209 18.95 -19.20 8.55
C PRO A 209 20.11 -19.89 7.82
N ASN A 210 19.85 -20.80 6.87
CA ASN A 210 20.91 -21.51 6.13
C ASN A 210 21.68 -20.59 5.17
N CYS A 211 21.06 -19.51 4.71
CA CYS A 211 21.69 -18.45 3.94
C CYS A 211 21.45 -17.09 4.59
N ASP A 212 22.52 -16.37 4.91
CA ASP A 212 22.54 -15.06 5.57
C ASP A 212 22.60 -13.88 4.59
N PHE A 213 22.48 -14.12 3.28
CA PHE A 213 22.56 -13.06 2.28
C PHE A 213 21.40 -12.08 2.43
N THR A 214 21.74 -10.79 2.56
CA THR A 214 20.78 -9.69 2.63
C THR A 214 21.30 -8.47 1.87
N THR A 215 20.38 -7.67 1.34
CA THR A 215 20.67 -6.38 0.67
C THR A 215 19.56 -5.38 0.96
N TRP A 216 19.95 -4.12 1.15
CA TRP A 216 19.01 -3.00 1.34
C TRP A 216 18.49 -2.43 0.02
N LYS A 217 19.25 -2.61 -1.06
CA LYS A 217 18.87 -2.15 -2.40
C LYS A 217 18.07 -3.25 -3.10
N LYS A 218 16.99 -2.86 -3.78
CA LYS A 218 16.10 -3.79 -4.50
C LYS A 218 16.88 -4.51 -5.62
N PRO A 219 16.96 -5.85 -5.59
CA PRO A 219 17.53 -6.62 -6.67
C PRO A 219 16.64 -6.60 -7.91
N LEU A 220 17.27 -6.72 -9.08
CA LEU A 220 16.60 -6.82 -10.38
C LEU A 220 16.61 -8.27 -10.86
N VAL A 221 15.57 -8.65 -11.62
CA VAL A 221 15.40 -10.01 -12.17
C VAL A 221 16.49 -10.36 -13.17
N LYS A 222 16.94 -9.38 -13.96
CA LYS A 222 18.00 -9.59 -14.93
C LYS A 222 19.38 -9.61 -14.26
N PRO A 223 20.21 -10.62 -14.57
CA PRO A 223 21.59 -10.66 -14.09
C PRO A 223 22.45 -9.60 -14.81
N CYS A 224 23.59 -9.26 -14.21
CA CYS A 224 24.54 -8.31 -14.77
C CYS A 224 25.04 -8.77 -16.16
N PRO A 225 24.95 -7.93 -17.21
CA PRO A 225 25.42 -8.28 -18.56
C PRO A 225 26.92 -8.63 -18.65
N LYS A 226 27.74 -8.11 -17.73
CA LYS A 226 29.20 -8.27 -17.74
C LYS A 226 29.69 -9.50 -16.97
N CYS A 227 29.07 -9.81 -15.84
CA CYS A 227 29.58 -10.83 -14.91
C CYS A 227 28.51 -11.79 -14.39
N ASN A 228 27.28 -11.70 -14.89
CA ASN A 228 26.13 -12.49 -14.48
C ASN A 228 25.78 -12.41 -12.98
N GLY A 229 26.33 -11.43 -12.27
CA GLY A 229 26.09 -11.20 -10.84
C GLY A 229 24.78 -10.46 -10.56
N LEU A 230 24.42 -10.38 -9.28
CA LEU A 230 23.22 -9.69 -8.81
C LEU A 230 23.30 -8.20 -9.16
N LEU A 231 22.24 -7.69 -9.79
CA LEU A 231 22.07 -6.28 -10.11
C LEU A 231 21.08 -5.66 -9.13
N VAL A 232 21.42 -4.49 -8.57
CA VAL A 232 20.56 -3.79 -7.61
C VAL A 232 20.27 -2.36 -8.07
N ILE A 233 19.10 -1.84 -7.73
CA ILE A 233 18.75 -0.43 -8.00
C ILE A 233 19.65 0.47 -7.15
N ALA A 234 20.53 1.24 -7.78
CA ALA A 234 21.39 2.20 -7.09
C ALA A 234 20.66 3.52 -6.88
N ASN A 235 20.09 4.06 -7.97
CA ASN A 235 19.38 5.34 -8.03
C ASN A 235 18.18 5.22 -8.98
N LYS A 236 17.41 6.32 -9.17
CA LYS A 236 16.25 6.34 -10.08
C LYS A 236 16.57 5.98 -11.54
N ARG A 237 17.83 6.13 -11.99
CA ARG A 237 18.25 5.92 -13.39
C ARG A 237 19.29 4.81 -13.57
N GLU A 238 19.90 4.37 -12.48
CA GLU A 238 21.08 3.50 -12.53
C GLU A 238 20.89 2.26 -11.67
N ALA A 239 21.29 1.13 -12.23
CA ALA A 239 21.44 -0.14 -11.55
C ALA A 239 22.93 -0.43 -11.37
N GLN A 240 23.32 -0.95 -10.22
CA GLN A 240 24.71 -1.28 -9.89
C GLN A 240 24.84 -2.78 -9.68
N CYS A 241 25.87 -3.38 -10.25
CA CYS A 241 26.19 -4.77 -9.97
C CYS A 241 26.90 -4.90 -8.62
N THR A 242 26.48 -5.84 -7.77
CA THR A 242 27.13 -6.07 -6.47
C THR A 242 28.46 -6.81 -6.58
N ASN A 243 28.77 -7.43 -7.71
CA ASN A 243 30.00 -8.21 -7.91
C ASN A 243 31.09 -7.41 -8.64
N CYS A 244 30.77 -6.79 -9.77
CA CYS A 244 31.76 -6.02 -10.56
C CYS A 244 31.69 -4.50 -10.32
N SER A 245 30.79 -4.01 -9.46
CA SER A 245 30.61 -2.59 -9.13
C SER A 245 30.31 -1.67 -10.33
N GLU A 246 30.04 -2.24 -11.50
CA GLU A 246 29.68 -1.49 -12.71
C GLU A 246 28.25 -0.96 -12.61
N ASN A 247 28.03 0.23 -13.17
CA ASN A 247 26.73 0.86 -13.27
C ASN A 247 26.16 0.67 -14.68
N PHE A 248 24.87 0.39 -14.74
CA PHE A 248 24.10 0.23 -15.97
C PHE A 248 22.88 1.14 -15.92
N LEU A 249 22.41 1.62 -17.07
CA LEU A 249 21.15 2.36 -17.14
C LEU A 249 19.98 1.39 -16.92
N LEU A 250 19.05 1.75 -16.04
CA LEU A 250 17.89 0.91 -15.70
C LEU A 250 17.06 0.55 -16.95
N GLU A 251 16.93 1.50 -17.87
CA GLU A 251 16.20 1.38 -19.15
C GLU A 251 16.78 0.29 -20.06
N GLU A 252 18.10 0.07 -20.03
CA GLU A 252 18.75 -0.94 -20.87
C GLU A 252 18.59 -2.36 -20.30
N VAL A 253 18.48 -2.48 -18.98
CA VAL A 253 18.49 -3.77 -18.28
C VAL A 253 17.08 -4.25 -17.95
N VAL A 254 16.14 -3.34 -17.75
CA VAL A 254 14.72 -3.65 -17.60
C VAL A 254 13.98 -3.06 -18.80
N PRO A 255 13.99 -3.71 -19.98
CA PRO A 255 12.99 -3.40 -20.98
C PRO A 255 11.66 -3.69 -20.31
N GLU A 256 10.85 -2.65 -20.11
CA GLU A 256 9.49 -2.79 -19.64
C GLU A 256 8.83 -3.88 -20.49
N SER A 257 8.53 -5.02 -19.86
CA SER A 257 7.61 -5.99 -20.40
C SER A 257 6.30 -5.26 -20.69
N ALA A 258 5.90 -5.29 -21.96
CA ALA A 258 4.61 -4.85 -22.46
C ALA A 258 3.42 -5.40 -21.66
#